data_AF-R5VFJ1-F1
#
_entry.id   AF-R5VFJ1-F1
#
_cell.length_a   1.000
_cell.length_b   1.000
_cell.length_c   1.000
_cell.angle_alpha   90.00
_cell.angle_beta   90.00
_cell.angle_gamma   90.00
#
_symmetry.space_group_name_H-M   'P 1'
#
loop_
_entity.id
_entity.type
_entity.pdbx_description
1 polymer ?
#
loop_
_entity_poly.entity_id
_entity_poly.type
_entity_poly.pdbx_seq_one_letter_code
_entity_poly.pdbx_strand_id
1 'polypeptide(L)'
;MAYSLFHTVKYKNHSVGYIFHTVGYKSRSVKQRIDKGILGNIEGVFYFHIMRHAVSVFFCMVVIYENRYDEHKKYTAMRTIFVLLGLLAASVAVKAQTLTSPDGNFKMQFHLSDEGKPVYSLIYKEKEVIKESKMGFQISPSIAFDRNFSVVETKIDSCDTVWKTVWGQNSEIRDHHKELWVALKQEKSGRLLNIRFRLFNDGLGFRYEFPVQSNLRHFTLKEELTEFQLAGNHKAFWIPADYDTNEFQITTSRLSEVPLLIDEARNEPLACKSPTPNLAVQTPLMLKSDNGLYINIHEAALVNYPAMHLNLDAETYLMSAHLTPDKNGNKGYIQTGSVTPWRTIIVSDDARDILASNLILNLNEPCKIEDTS
;
A
#
# COMPACT_ATOMS: atom_id res chain seq x y z
N MET A 1 21.48 11.84 -55.28
CA MET A 1 22.39 10.75 -55.70
C MET A 1 23.81 11.32 -55.65
N ALA A 2 24.57 11.00 -54.61
CA ALA A 2 25.53 9.88 -54.54
C ALA A 2 26.91 10.35 -55.05
N TYR A 3 28.07 10.11 -54.44
CA TYR A 3 28.62 8.83 -53.95
C TYR A 3 29.93 9.05 -53.14
N SER A 4 30.29 8.05 -52.29
CA SER A 4 31.64 7.42 -52.14
C SER A 4 32.79 8.16 -51.41
N LEU A 5 33.70 7.56 -50.61
CA LEU A 5 33.93 6.25 -49.94
C LEU A 5 35.18 6.41 -48.99
N PHE A 6 35.17 5.83 -47.77
CA PHE A 6 36.20 5.01 -47.04
C PHE A 6 37.66 5.55 -46.79
N HIS A 7 38.45 5.26 -45.73
CA HIS A 7 38.46 4.29 -44.61
C HIS A 7 39.54 4.64 -43.51
N THR A 8 39.30 4.24 -42.24
CA THR A 8 40.19 3.76 -41.10
C THR A 8 41.52 4.48 -40.70
N VAL A 9 41.92 4.61 -39.41
CA VAL A 9 42.48 3.57 -38.48
C VAL A 9 42.44 4.04 -36.99
N LYS A 10 42.24 3.09 -36.03
CA LYS A 10 42.32 3.22 -34.55
C LYS A 10 43.76 3.17 -34.00
N TYR A 11 44.06 3.73 -32.80
CA TYR A 11 44.73 3.00 -31.68
C TYR A 11 44.82 3.77 -30.32
N LYS A 12 44.49 3.01 -29.25
CA LYS A 12 44.77 2.96 -27.78
C LYS A 12 45.43 4.11 -26.95
N ASN A 13 44.85 4.28 -25.74
CA ASN A 13 45.41 4.51 -24.38
C ASN A 13 46.65 5.41 -24.19
N HIS A 14 46.55 6.44 -23.33
CA HIS A 14 47.44 6.63 -22.16
C HIS A 14 46.87 7.68 -21.17
N SER A 15 47.12 7.38 -19.90
CA SER A 15 46.83 8.03 -18.61
C SER A 15 47.14 9.53 -18.46
N VAL A 16 46.22 10.28 -17.81
CA VAL A 16 46.44 11.63 -17.27
C VAL A 16 46.72 11.54 -15.78
N GLY A 17 47.95 11.87 -15.37
CA GLY A 17 48.32 12.04 -13.96
C GLY A 17 47.98 13.45 -13.48
N TYR A 18 47.35 13.57 -12.30
CA TYR A 18 47.16 14.85 -11.62
C TYR A 18 48.15 15.00 -10.47
N ILE A 19 48.92 16.07 -10.52
CA ILE A 19 49.87 16.53 -9.49
C ILE A 19 49.07 17.28 -8.42
N PHE A 20 49.18 16.87 -7.15
CA PHE A 20 48.63 17.63 -6.02
C PHE A 20 49.68 18.62 -5.49
N HIS A 21 49.39 19.91 -5.58
CA HIS A 21 50.06 20.95 -4.80
C HIS A 21 49.34 21.12 -3.45
N THR A 22 50.07 20.97 -2.35
CA THR A 22 49.63 21.36 -1.00
C THR A 22 49.89 22.85 -0.80
N VAL A 23 48.82 23.62 -0.55
CA VAL A 23 48.91 24.99 -0.05
C VAL A 23 48.24 25.03 1.32
N GLY A 24 49.03 25.21 2.37
CA GLY A 24 48.52 25.41 3.73
C GLY A 24 48.01 26.84 3.91
N TYR A 25 46.84 26.99 4.54
CA TYR A 25 46.40 28.28 5.07
C TYR A 25 45.99 28.18 6.54
N LYS A 26 46.51 29.13 7.32
CA LYS A 26 46.36 29.34 8.75
C LYS A 26 44.91 29.66 9.15
N SER A 27 44.57 29.25 10.38
CA SER A 27 43.29 29.51 11.04
C SER A 27 42.92 30.99 11.12
N ARG A 28 41.69 31.33 10.75
CA ARG A 28 40.96 32.50 11.27
C ARG A 28 39.53 32.08 11.63
N SER A 29 39.13 32.36 12.86
CA SER A 29 37.77 32.19 13.34
C SER A 29 36.89 33.31 12.80
N VAL A 30 35.82 32.97 12.08
CA VAL A 30 34.70 33.87 11.78
C VAL A 30 33.42 33.23 12.32
N LYS A 31 32.79 33.88 13.29
CA LYS A 31 31.45 33.53 13.78
C LYS A 31 30.45 34.08 12.75
N GLN A 32 29.77 33.19 12.02
CA GLN A 32 28.58 33.53 11.23
C GLN A 32 27.39 32.72 11.75
N ARG A 33 26.33 33.43 12.16
CA ARG A 33 25.01 32.88 12.47
C ARG A 33 24.45 32.23 11.21
N ILE A 34 23.95 31.00 11.31
CA ILE A 34 23.17 30.35 10.27
C ILE A 34 21.75 30.14 10.82
N ASP A 35 20.78 30.68 10.06
CA ASP A 35 19.35 30.52 10.27
C ASP A 35 18.93 29.05 10.12
N LYS A 36 18.09 28.57 11.06
CA LYS A 36 17.57 27.18 11.13
C LYS A 36 16.52 26.83 10.05
N GLY A 37 16.45 27.56 8.94
CA GLY A 37 15.38 27.43 7.94
C GLY A 37 15.66 26.54 6.73
N ILE A 38 16.89 26.02 6.54
CA ILE A 38 17.32 25.39 5.27
C ILE A 38 17.79 23.91 5.43
N LEU A 39 17.77 23.34 6.63
CA LEU A 39 18.34 22.01 6.88
C LEU A 39 17.45 20.80 6.51
N GLY A 40 16.14 20.99 6.27
CA GLY A 40 15.23 19.85 6.02
C GLY A 40 15.31 19.23 4.62
N ASN A 41 15.93 19.90 3.64
CA ASN A 41 15.96 19.44 2.24
C ASN A 41 17.36 19.02 1.77
N ILE A 42 18.34 19.08 2.66
CA ILE A 42 19.71 18.68 2.35
C ILE A 42 19.88 17.19 2.69
N GLU A 43 19.20 16.64 3.70
CA GLU A 43 19.46 15.29 4.19
C GLU A 43 19.30 14.19 3.12
N GLY A 44 18.28 14.18 2.27
CA GLY A 44 18.13 13.12 1.25
C GLY A 44 19.17 13.15 0.12
N VAL A 45 19.51 14.35 -0.38
CA VAL A 45 20.51 14.53 -1.44
C VAL A 45 21.94 14.43 -0.88
N PHE A 46 22.17 14.90 0.35
CA PHE A 46 23.40 14.63 1.09
C PHE A 46 23.53 13.14 1.38
N TYR A 47 22.45 12.42 1.70
CA TYR A 47 22.53 10.98 1.97
C TYR A 47 22.92 10.20 0.72
N PHE A 48 22.35 10.54 -0.44
CA PHE A 48 22.74 9.93 -1.71
C PHE A 48 24.20 10.28 -2.09
N HIS A 49 24.63 11.54 -1.91
CA HIS A 49 26.02 11.93 -2.13
C HIS A 49 26.99 11.32 -1.11
N ILE A 50 26.59 11.20 0.16
CA ILE A 50 27.36 10.55 1.24
C ILE A 50 27.47 9.07 0.94
N MET A 51 26.42 8.38 0.51
CA MET A 51 26.49 6.96 0.16
C MET A 51 27.34 6.74 -1.10
N ARG A 52 27.22 7.61 -2.13
CA ARG A 52 28.07 7.54 -3.32
C ARG A 52 29.53 7.86 -3.02
N HIS A 53 29.79 8.84 -2.15
CA HIS A 53 31.14 9.13 -1.65
C HIS A 53 31.64 8.06 -0.70
N ALA A 54 30.81 7.44 0.12
CA ALA A 54 31.19 6.36 1.03
C ALA A 54 31.55 5.11 0.25
N VAL A 55 30.80 4.76 -0.81
CA VAL A 55 31.12 3.67 -1.74
C VAL A 55 32.37 4.00 -2.54
N SER A 56 32.55 5.24 -3.00
CA SER A 56 33.76 5.65 -3.74
C SER A 56 35.00 5.71 -2.84
N VAL A 57 34.86 6.16 -1.59
CA VAL A 57 35.91 6.17 -0.56
C VAL A 57 36.22 4.74 -0.14
N PHE A 58 35.21 3.87 -0.05
CA PHE A 58 35.37 2.44 0.19
C PHE A 58 36.18 1.77 -0.92
N PHE A 59 35.84 1.99 -2.19
CA PHE A 59 36.62 1.49 -3.33
C PHE A 59 38.05 2.06 -3.35
N CYS A 60 38.22 3.36 -3.09
CA CYS A 60 39.56 3.96 -2.97
C CYS A 60 40.35 3.39 -1.80
N MET A 61 39.72 3.13 -0.64
CA MET A 61 40.36 2.49 0.50
C MET A 61 40.77 1.06 0.18
N VAL A 62 39.91 0.27 -0.48
CA VAL A 62 40.24 -1.11 -0.92
C VAL A 62 41.42 -1.10 -1.90
N VAL A 63 41.43 -0.20 -2.89
CA VAL A 63 42.50 -0.09 -3.90
C VAL A 63 43.82 0.41 -3.30
N ILE A 64 43.79 1.36 -2.36
CA ILE A 64 44.98 1.83 -1.63
C ILE A 64 45.52 0.72 -0.72
N TYR A 65 44.64 -0.13 -0.19
CA TYR A 65 44.98 -1.18 0.76
C TYR A 65 45.59 -2.42 0.10
N GLU A 66 45.14 -2.81 -1.11
CA GLU A 66 45.81 -3.86 -1.89
C GLU A 66 47.28 -3.54 -2.19
N ASN A 67 47.58 -2.26 -2.40
CA ASN A 67 48.87 -1.77 -2.89
C ASN A 67 49.90 -1.37 -1.80
N ARG A 68 49.55 -1.34 -0.50
CA ARG A 68 50.45 -0.77 0.54
C ARG A 68 50.73 -1.62 1.79
N TYR A 69 50.09 -2.77 1.98
CA TYR A 69 50.22 -3.53 3.23
C TYR A 69 50.65 -4.99 3.05
N ASP A 70 51.42 -5.49 4.01
CA ASP A 70 51.88 -6.88 4.13
C ASP A 70 50.70 -7.83 4.42
N GLU A 71 50.78 -9.08 3.93
CA GLU A 71 49.71 -10.10 3.92
C GLU A 71 48.99 -10.23 5.28
N HIS A 72 49.74 -10.22 6.38
CA HIS A 72 49.19 -10.43 7.72
C HIS A 72 48.35 -9.26 8.26
N LYS A 73 48.64 -8.02 7.85
CA LYS A 73 47.84 -6.84 8.23
C LYS A 73 46.55 -6.79 7.43
N LYS A 74 46.56 -7.32 6.19
CA LYS A 74 45.40 -7.33 5.28
C LYS A 74 44.20 -8.07 5.87
N TYR A 75 44.42 -9.22 6.48
CA TYR A 75 43.36 -10.03 7.09
C TYR A 75 42.67 -9.34 8.28
N THR A 76 43.41 -8.55 9.06
CA THR A 76 42.87 -7.92 10.27
C THR A 76 41.99 -6.73 9.91
N ALA A 77 42.41 -5.87 8.97
CA ALA A 77 41.56 -4.74 8.56
C ALA A 77 40.39 -5.17 7.66
N MET A 78 40.56 -6.23 6.85
CA MET A 78 39.45 -6.78 6.06
C MET A 78 38.34 -7.34 6.97
N ARG A 79 38.70 -8.00 8.09
CA ARG A 79 37.74 -8.37 9.14
C ARG A 79 37.04 -7.15 9.74
N THR A 80 37.76 -6.08 10.07
CA THR A 80 37.16 -4.86 10.64
C THR A 80 36.21 -4.17 9.66
N ILE A 81 36.55 -4.16 8.36
CA ILE A 81 35.72 -3.60 7.29
C ILE A 81 34.44 -4.44 7.10
N PHE A 82 34.53 -5.77 7.08
CA PHE A 82 33.36 -6.66 7.01
C PHE A 82 32.45 -6.52 8.24
N VAL A 83 33.03 -6.35 9.44
CA VAL A 83 32.26 -6.09 10.68
C VAL A 83 31.56 -4.73 10.62
N LEU A 84 32.23 -3.69 10.11
CA LEU A 84 31.61 -2.36 9.92
C LEU A 84 30.53 -2.37 8.84
N LEU A 85 30.69 -3.12 7.74
CA LEU A 85 29.65 -3.31 6.73
C LEU A 85 28.45 -4.10 7.27
N GLY A 86 28.70 -5.12 8.09
CA GLY A 86 27.63 -5.86 8.79
C GLY A 86 26.85 -4.99 9.77
N LEU A 87 27.53 -4.09 10.48
CA LEU A 87 26.91 -3.12 11.39
C LEU A 87 26.13 -2.01 10.64
N LEU A 88 26.58 -1.61 9.45
CA LEU A 88 25.85 -0.64 8.61
C LEU A 88 24.61 -1.28 7.97
N ALA A 89 24.70 -2.54 7.53
CA ALA A 89 23.56 -3.29 6.98
C ALA A 89 22.47 -3.58 8.02
N ALA A 90 22.81 -3.65 9.31
CA ALA A 90 21.85 -3.83 10.39
C ALA A 90 21.02 -2.57 10.73
N SER A 91 21.32 -1.42 10.11
CA SER A 91 20.70 -0.13 10.48
C SER A 91 19.53 0.33 9.60
N VAL A 92 19.17 -0.42 8.55
CA VAL A 92 17.97 -0.15 7.73
C VAL A 92 16.87 -1.17 8.07
N ALA A 93 16.42 -1.15 9.32
CA ALA A 93 15.18 -1.82 9.66
C ALA A 93 14.02 -0.92 9.20
N VAL A 94 13.42 -1.25 8.06
CA VAL A 94 12.09 -0.73 7.71
C VAL A 94 11.17 -1.08 8.89
N LYS A 95 10.63 -0.06 9.56
CA LYS A 95 9.70 -0.25 10.70
C LYS A 95 8.34 -0.69 10.18
N ALA A 96 8.25 -1.95 9.77
CA ALA A 96 6.98 -2.59 9.44
C ALA A 96 6.21 -2.91 10.72
N GLN A 97 4.93 -2.53 10.75
CA GLN A 97 4.01 -2.87 11.82
C GLN A 97 3.31 -4.18 11.46
N THR A 98 3.36 -5.14 12.37
CA THR A 98 2.74 -6.46 12.16
C THR A 98 1.57 -6.63 13.12
N LEU A 99 0.42 -7.05 12.57
CA LEU A 99 -0.77 -7.42 13.33
C LEU A 99 -1.08 -8.90 13.04
N THR A 100 -1.36 -9.68 14.09
CA THR A 100 -1.78 -11.09 13.95
C THR A 100 -3.20 -11.29 14.43
N SER A 101 -3.95 -12.18 13.77
CA SER A 101 -5.29 -12.57 14.24
C SER A 101 -5.23 -13.14 15.66
N PRO A 102 -6.35 -13.20 16.40
CA PRO A 102 -6.39 -13.84 17.70
C PRO A 102 -5.86 -15.28 17.73
N ASP A 103 -6.13 -16.08 16.70
CA ASP A 103 -5.62 -17.46 16.55
C ASP A 103 -4.21 -17.56 15.94
N GLY A 104 -3.65 -16.44 15.46
CA GLY A 104 -2.34 -16.37 14.82
C GLY A 104 -2.27 -16.89 13.39
N ASN A 105 -3.38 -17.34 12.79
CA ASN A 105 -3.40 -17.84 11.40
C ASN A 105 -3.23 -16.73 10.36
N PHE A 106 -3.65 -15.51 10.67
CA PHE A 106 -3.42 -14.35 9.83
C PHE A 106 -2.27 -13.50 10.34
N LYS A 107 -1.51 -12.96 9.38
CA LYS A 107 -0.53 -11.89 9.60
C LYS A 107 -0.75 -10.78 8.58
N MET A 108 -1.07 -9.59 9.07
CA MET A 108 -1.09 -8.36 8.28
C MET A 108 0.18 -7.56 8.57
N GLN A 109 0.80 -7.03 7.52
CA GLN A 109 1.93 -6.10 7.65
C GLN A 109 1.56 -4.75 7.04
N PHE A 110 1.85 -3.68 7.76
CA PHE A 110 1.72 -2.31 7.30
C PHE A 110 3.07 -1.62 7.33
N HIS A 111 3.41 -0.86 6.30
CA HIS A 111 4.56 0.03 6.32
C HIS A 111 4.38 1.22 5.37
N LEU A 112 5.34 2.14 5.40
CA LEU A 112 5.47 3.17 4.37
C LEU A 112 6.55 2.75 3.39
N SER A 113 6.27 2.83 2.09
CA SER A 113 7.30 2.64 1.05
C SER A 113 8.34 3.77 1.08
N ASP A 114 9.39 3.66 0.25
CA ASP A 114 10.43 4.69 0.12
C ASP A 114 9.88 6.07 -0.27
N GLU A 115 8.74 6.13 -0.96
CA GLU A 115 8.04 7.36 -1.32
C GLU A 115 7.10 7.88 -0.21
N GLY A 116 7.09 7.22 0.95
CA GLY A 116 6.17 7.51 2.05
C GLY A 116 4.71 7.16 1.71
N LYS A 117 4.48 6.13 0.89
CA LYS A 117 3.13 5.63 0.58
C LYS A 117 2.72 4.57 1.60
N PRO A 118 1.51 4.64 2.19
CA PRO A 118 0.99 3.56 3.01
C PRO A 118 0.73 2.33 2.14
N VAL A 119 1.27 1.20 2.57
CA VAL A 119 1.10 -0.10 1.93
C VAL A 119 0.81 -1.16 2.98
N TYR A 120 0.03 -2.18 2.58
CA TYR A 120 -0.25 -3.33 3.42
C TYR A 120 -0.11 -4.65 2.65
N SER A 121 0.08 -5.75 3.37
CA SER A 121 0.01 -7.12 2.86
C SER A 121 -0.69 -8.04 3.87
N LEU A 122 -1.24 -9.16 3.38
CA LEU A 122 -1.98 -10.13 4.18
C LEU A 122 -1.57 -11.55 3.83
N ILE A 123 -1.22 -12.32 4.86
CA ILE A 123 -0.87 -13.74 4.79
C ILE A 123 -1.86 -14.53 5.65
N TYR A 124 -2.30 -15.69 5.15
CA TYR A 124 -3.11 -16.66 5.88
C TYR A 124 -2.43 -18.04 5.84
N LYS A 125 -2.09 -18.61 7.01
CA LYS A 125 -1.39 -19.90 7.13
C LYS A 125 -0.18 -20.02 6.19
N GLU A 126 0.71 -19.02 6.23
CA GLU A 126 1.91 -18.90 5.39
C GLU A 126 1.67 -18.76 3.87
N LYS A 127 0.42 -18.60 3.43
CA LYS A 127 0.07 -18.32 2.02
C LYS A 127 -0.23 -16.83 1.85
N GLU A 128 0.41 -16.21 0.85
CA GLU A 128 0.07 -14.84 0.45
C GLU A 128 -1.37 -14.78 -0.04
N VAL A 129 -2.17 -13.91 0.58
CA VAL A 129 -3.53 -13.59 0.14
C VAL A 129 -3.48 -12.29 -0.66
N ILE A 130 -2.97 -11.24 -0.03
CA ILE A 130 -2.78 -9.91 -0.61
C ILE A 130 -1.29 -9.59 -0.52
N LYS A 131 -0.65 -9.44 -1.67
CA LYS A 131 0.71 -8.90 -1.77
C LYS A 131 0.70 -7.42 -1.45
N GLU A 132 1.88 -6.81 -1.35
CA GLU A 132 2.01 -5.39 -1.06
C GLU A 132 1.08 -4.53 -1.95
N SER A 133 0.17 -3.83 -1.29
CA SER A 133 -0.93 -3.11 -1.93
C SER A 133 -0.99 -1.69 -1.38
N LYS A 134 -1.08 -0.70 -2.27
CA LYS A 134 -1.10 0.72 -1.91
C LYS A 134 -2.44 1.15 -1.34
N MET A 135 -2.38 2.25 -0.59
CA MET A 135 -3.50 2.88 0.09
C MET A 135 -3.43 4.40 -0.10
N GLY A 136 -4.57 5.08 -0.02
CA GLY A 136 -4.65 6.54 -0.06
C GLY A 136 -5.58 7.06 -1.14
N PHE A 137 -5.43 8.34 -1.50
CA PHE A 137 -6.40 9.05 -2.34
C PHE A 137 -5.76 10.01 -3.32
N GLN A 138 -6.49 10.30 -4.39
CA GLN A 138 -6.35 11.53 -5.15
C GLN A 138 -7.54 12.44 -4.81
N ILE A 139 -7.26 13.66 -4.35
CA ILE A 139 -8.29 14.63 -3.96
C ILE A 139 -8.23 15.87 -4.86
N SER A 140 -9.36 16.55 -5.04
CA SER A 140 -9.47 17.69 -5.96
C SER A 140 -8.60 18.89 -5.54
N PRO A 141 -8.03 19.66 -6.50
CA PRO A 141 -8.16 19.46 -7.95
C PRO A 141 -7.29 18.33 -8.51
N SER A 142 -6.10 18.07 -7.96
CA SER A 142 -5.19 16.96 -8.33
C SER A 142 -4.12 16.75 -7.24
N ILE A 143 -4.54 16.76 -5.98
CA ILE A 143 -3.65 16.61 -4.83
C ILE A 143 -3.44 15.13 -4.55
N ALA A 144 -2.18 14.72 -4.58
CA ALA A 144 -1.73 13.40 -4.13
C ALA A 144 -1.85 13.30 -2.60
N PHE A 145 -2.78 12.49 -2.12
CA PHE A 145 -3.02 12.20 -0.71
C PHE A 145 -2.79 10.70 -0.42
N ASP A 146 -1.71 10.18 -1.00
CA ASP A 146 -1.28 8.79 -0.99
C ASP A 146 0.21 8.61 -0.68
N ARG A 147 0.97 9.70 -0.52
CA ARG A 147 2.45 9.67 -0.43
C ARG A 147 3.02 10.81 0.39
N ASN A 148 4.33 10.75 0.64
CA ASN A 148 5.07 11.66 1.51
C ASN A 148 4.51 11.70 2.94
N PHE A 149 3.99 10.58 3.43
CA PHE A 149 3.58 10.44 4.82
C PHE A 149 4.78 10.06 5.69
N SER A 150 4.69 10.42 6.97
CA SER A 150 5.39 9.77 8.06
C SER A 150 4.38 9.21 9.07
N VAL A 151 4.81 8.17 9.79
CA VAL A 151 4.03 7.61 10.90
C VAL A 151 4.22 8.51 12.12
N VAL A 152 3.13 9.07 12.62
CA VAL A 152 3.10 9.89 13.84
C VAL A 152 3.00 9.01 15.07
N GLU A 153 2.04 8.08 15.04
CA GLU A 153 1.71 7.21 16.17
C GLU A 153 1.09 5.91 15.64
N THR A 154 1.30 4.82 16.38
CA THR A 154 0.59 3.56 16.18
C THR A 154 0.03 3.07 17.50
N LYS A 155 -1.21 2.57 17.49
CA LYS A 155 -1.85 1.94 18.66
C LYS A 155 -2.34 0.56 18.29
N ILE A 156 -2.13 -0.39 19.19
CA ILE A 156 -2.66 -1.75 19.08
C ILE A 156 -3.70 -1.93 20.17
N ASP A 157 -4.82 -2.54 19.82
CA ASP A 157 -5.90 -2.88 20.75
C ASP A 157 -6.49 -4.25 20.39
N SER A 158 -7.47 -4.71 21.17
CA SER A 158 -8.23 -5.93 20.90
C SER A 158 -9.66 -5.80 21.42
N CYS A 159 -10.59 -6.38 20.69
CA CYS A 159 -11.99 -6.54 21.10
C CYS A 159 -12.31 -8.02 21.22
N ASP A 160 -13.04 -8.41 22.25
CA ASP A 160 -13.66 -9.74 22.38
C ASP A 160 -15.00 -9.59 23.10
N THR A 161 -16.06 -9.39 22.32
CA THR A 161 -17.42 -9.17 22.84
C THR A 161 -18.43 -10.02 22.10
N VAL A 162 -19.63 -10.16 22.67
CA VAL A 162 -20.76 -10.84 22.04
C VAL A 162 -21.96 -9.91 22.04
N TRP A 163 -22.67 -9.86 20.92
CA TRP A 163 -23.89 -9.08 20.76
C TRP A 163 -25.03 -9.95 20.21
N LYS A 164 -26.26 -9.54 20.48
CA LYS A 164 -27.48 -10.27 20.09
C LYS A 164 -28.11 -9.65 18.87
N THR A 165 -28.54 -10.48 17.94
CA THR A 165 -29.28 -10.04 16.76
C THR A 165 -30.76 -9.83 17.10
N VAL A 166 -31.40 -8.87 16.43
CA VAL A 166 -32.87 -8.78 16.44
C VAL A 166 -33.44 -9.94 15.63
N TRP A 167 -32.83 -10.20 14.47
CA TRP A 167 -33.08 -11.31 13.57
C TRP A 167 -31.79 -11.62 12.80
N GLY A 168 -31.62 -12.85 12.33
CA GLY A 168 -30.43 -13.23 11.57
C GLY A 168 -30.20 -14.73 11.58
N GLN A 169 -29.10 -15.16 10.94
CA GLN A 169 -28.69 -16.56 10.90
C GLN A 169 -28.26 -17.09 12.27
N ASN A 170 -27.71 -16.21 13.11
CA ASN A 170 -27.25 -16.50 14.46
C ASN A 170 -27.98 -15.60 15.46
N SER A 171 -28.39 -16.12 16.61
CA SER A 171 -28.99 -15.32 17.70
C SER A 171 -27.95 -14.49 18.47
N GLU A 172 -26.71 -14.95 18.47
CA GLU A 172 -25.55 -14.29 19.09
C GLU A 172 -24.39 -14.27 18.10
N ILE A 173 -23.68 -13.15 18.02
CA ILE A 173 -22.51 -12.96 17.18
C ILE A 173 -21.37 -12.47 18.06
N ARG A 174 -20.20 -13.10 17.93
CA ARG A 174 -18.96 -12.71 18.60
C ARG A 174 -18.18 -11.74 17.72
N ASP A 175 -17.81 -10.59 18.27
CA ASP A 175 -16.82 -9.68 17.70
C ASP A 175 -15.48 -9.91 18.40
N HIS A 176 -14.58 -10.62 17.74
CA HIS A 176 -13.25 -10.94 18.27
C HIS A 176 -12.16 -10.62 17.25
N HIS A 177 -11.45 -9.51 17.47
CA HIS A 177 -10.39 -9.04 16.58
C HIS A 177 -9.26 -8.38 17.35
N LYS A 178 -8.08 -8.34 16.71
CA LYS A 178 -7.03 -7.39 17.09
C LYS A 178 -7.09 -6.18 16.19
N GLU A 179 -6.73 -5.02 16.70
CA GLU A 179 -6.80 -3.76 15.98
C GLU A 179 -5.41 -3.09 15.89
N LEU A 180 -5.10 -2.51 14.73
CA LEU A 180 -3.99 -1.59 14.55
C LEU A 180 -4.54 -0.27 14.04
N TRP A 181 -4.26 0.80 14.76
CA TRP A 181 -4.54 2.17 14.34
C TRP A 181 -3.23 2.89 14.04
N VAL A 182 -3.13 3.46 12.84
CA VAL A 182 -1.94 4.17 12.36
C VAL A 182 -2.30 5.61 12.06
N ALA A 183 -1.66 6.56 12.74
CA ALA A 183 -1.78 7.98 12.46
C ALA A 183 -0.65 8.41 11.51
N LEU A 184 -1.04 8.95 10.35
CA LEU A 184 -0.11 9.44 9.33
C LEU A 184 -0.20 10.96 9.20
N LYS A 185 0.96 11.58 8.92
CA LYS A 185 1.05 13.00 8.60
C LYS A 185 1.85 13.18 7.32
N GLN A 186 1.28 13.91 6.37
CA GLN A 186 1.96 14.26 5.13
C GLN A 186 2.95 15.41 5.42
N GLU A 187 4.24 15.19 5.17
CA GLU A 187 5.33 16.06 5.66
C GLU A 187 5.18 17.53 5.27
N LYS A 188 5.02 17.80 3.96
CA LYS A 188 4.99 19.18 3.45
C LYS A 188 3.71 19.92 3.76
N SER A 189 2.57 19.24 3.65
CA SER A 189 1.25 19.86 3.80
C SER A 189 0.77 19.86 5.25
N GLY A 190 1.34 19.00 6.10
CA GLY A 190 0.88 18.71 7.44
C GLY A 190 -0.46 17.96 7.49
N ARG A 191 -0.98 17.45 6.36
CA ARG A 191 -2.31 16.81 6.32
C ARG A 191 -2.28 15.48 7.02
N LEU A 192 -3.33 15.20 7.79
CA LEU A 192 -3.47 13.99 8.59
C LEU A 192 -4.40 13.00 7.90
N LEU A 193 -4.00 11.73 7.92
CA LEU A 193 -4.80 10.58 7.51
C LEU A 193 -4.54 9.47 8.52
N ASN A 194 -5.59 8.87 9.06
CA ASN A 194 -5.42 7.67 9.86
C ASN A 194 -5.95 6.45 9.12
N ILE A 195 -5.37 5.29 9.42
CA ILE A 195 -5.82 4.01 8.89
C ILE A 195 -6.05 3.08 10.07
N ARG A 196 -7.24 2.47 10.13
CA ARG A 196 -7.61 1.49 11.16
C ARG A 196 -7.77 0.14 10.51
N PHE A 197 -7.10 -0.87 11.06
CA PHE A 197 -7.18 -2.26 10.65
C PHE A 197 -7.76 -3.09 11.79
N ARG A 198 -8.72 -3.96 11.50
CA ARG A 198 -9.24 -4.99 12.40
C ARG A 198 -9.00 -6.36 11.78
N LEU A 199 -8.25 -7.20 12.47
CA LEU A 199 -7.87 -8.52 12.00
C LEU A 199 -8.56 -9.60 12.86
N PHE A 200 -9.46 -10.32 12.21
CA PHE A 200 -10.26 -11.41 12.76
C PHE A 200 -9.60 -12.76 12.42
N ASN A 201 -10.16 -13.85 12.94
CA ASN A 201 -9.72 -15.21 12.59
C ASN A 201 -10.21 -15.68 11.21
N ASP A 202 -11.04 -14.89 10.53
CA ASP A 202 -11.64 -15.18 9.23
C ASP A 202 -11.38 -14.08 8.18
N GLY A 203 -10.70 -12.98 8.55
CA GLY A 203 -10.39 -11.93 7.60
C GLY A 203 -9.87 -10.62 8.17
N LEU A 204 -9.61 -9.69 7.26
CA LEU A 204 -9.16 -8.33 7.54
C LEU A 204 -10.27 -7.33 7.16
N GLY A 205 -10.56 -6.38 8.04
CA GLY A 205 -11.26 -5.14 7.73
C GLY A 205 -10.33 -3.95 7.90
N PHE A 206 -10.35 -2.98 6.99
CA PHE A 206 -9.67 -1.70 7.21
C PHE A 206 -10.47 -0.51 6.69
N ARG A 207 -10.26 0.67 7.28
CA ARG A 207 -10.87 1.92 6.82
C ARG A 207 -9.93 3.11 7.02
N TYR A 208 -10.20 4.18 6.32
CA TYR A 208 -9.54 5.46 6.52
C TYR A 208 -10.37 6.34 7.45
N GLU A 209 -9.68 7.10 8.31
CA GLU A 209 -10.30 8.13 9.14
C GLU A 209 -9.67 9.46 8.79
N PHE A 210 -10.51 10.51 8.66
CA PHE A 210 -10.06 11.84 8.26
C PHE A 210 -10.10 12.78 9.47
N PRO A 211 -9.01 12.97 10.24
CA PRO A 211 -9.05 13.75 11.46
C PRO A 211 -9.42 15.20 11.20
N VAL A 212 -10.15 15.78 12.15
CA VAL A 212 -10.45 17.21 12.22
C VAL A 212 -9.12 17.99 12.25
N GLN A 213 -8.83 18.76 11.19
CA GLN A 213 -7.54 19.45 10.99
C GLN A 213 -7.71 20.81 10.28
N SER A 214 -6.79 21.74 10.47
CA SER A 214 -6.91 23.13 9.98
C SER A 214 -6.65 23.30 8.47
N ASN A 215 -5.82 22.44 7.90
CA ASN A 215 -5.32 22.50 6.51
C ASN A 215 -6.11 21.64 5.52
N LEU A 216 -7.11 20.89 5.99
CA LEU A 216 -8.03 20.10 5.17
C LEU A 216 -9.34 19.89 5.95
N ARG A 217 -10.41 20.58 5.53
CA ARG A 217 -11.73 20.50 6.20
C ARG A 217 -12.78 19.84 5.33
N HIS A 218 -12.98 20.37 4.13
CA HIS A 218 -13.84 19.79 3.12
C HIS A 218 -13.01 19.53 1.87
N PHE A 219 -13.19 18.38 1.25
CA PHE A 219 -12.53 18.05 0.01
C PHE A 219 -13.36 17.07 -0.81
N THR A 220 -13.13 17.07 -2.11
CA THR A 220 -13.78 16.17 -3.04
C THR A 220 -12.82 15.08 -3.45
N LEU A 221 -13.24 13.82 -3.32
CA LEU A 221 -12.50 12.67 -3.81
C LEU A 221 -12.55 12.64 -5.33
N LYS A 222 -11.38 12.50 -5.95
CA LYS A 222 -11.28 12.13 -7.36
C LYS A 222 -11.12 10.63 -7.50
N GLU A 223 -10.20 10.04 -6.74
CA GLU A 223 -9.98 8.60 -6.72
C GLU A 223 -9.63 8.12 -5.31
N GLU A 224 -10.10 6.91 -4.99
CA GLU A 224 -9.55 6.11 -3.90
C GLU A 224 -8.52 5.15 -4.52
N LEU A 225 -7.29 5.15 -4.00
CA LEU A 225 -6.15 4.42 -4.53
C LEU A 225 -5.87 3.12 -3.75
N THR A 226 -6.90 2.59 -3.07
CA THR A 226 -6.83 1.33 -2.35
C THR A 226 -6.63 0.18 -3.34
N GLU A 227 -5.59 -0.61 -3.12
CA GLU A 227 -5.24 -1.78 -3.93
C GLU A 227 -5.50 -3.11 -3.19
N PHE A 228 -5.66 -4.17 -3.98
CA PHE A 228 -5.72 -5.57 -3.59
C PHE A 228 -4.90 -6.37 -4.61
N GLN A 229 -3.58 -6.40 -4.43
CA GLN A 229 -2.68 -7.17 -5.30
C GLN A 229 -2.81 -8.66 -4.97
N LEU A 230 -3.49 -9.41 -5.84
CA LEU A 230 -3.70 -10.85 -5.64
C LEU A 230 -2.42 -11.66 -5.88
N ALA A 231 -2.37 -12.85 -5.29
CA ALA A 231 -1.21 -13.73 -5.39
C ALA A 231 -1.14 -14.51 -6.71
N GLY A 232 -2.22 -14.57 -7.50
CA GLY A 232 -2.22 -15.22 -8.80
C GLY A 232 -3.53 -15.11 -9.58
N ASN A 233 -3.59 -15.83 -10.70
CA ASN A 233 -4.75 -15.87 -11.59
C ASN A 233 -5.89 -16.74 -11.01
N HIS A 234 -6.60 -16.21 -10.01
CA HIS A 234 -7.64 -16.96 -9.30
C HIS A 234 -8.86 -17.23 -10.18
N LYS A 235 -9.59 -18.30 -9.86
CA LYS A 235 -10.94 -18.49 -10.37
C LYS A 235 -11.86 -17.49 -9.67
N ALA A 236 -12.61 -16.72 -10.42
CA ALA A 236 -13.51 -15.68 -9.94
C ALA A 236 -14.98 -16.05 -10.23
N PHE A 237 -15.86 -15.62 -9.34
CA PHE A 237 -17.32 -15.64 -9.49
C PHE A 237 -17.78 -14.19 -9.40
N TRP A 238 -18.18 -13.61 -10.53
CA TRP A 238 -18.28 -12.16 -10.66
C TRP A 238 -19.47 -11.73 -11.52
N ILE A 239 -19.87 -10.48 -11.33
CA ILE A 239 -20.77 -9.73 -12.20
C ILE A 239 -20.06 -8.45 -12.68
N PRO A 240 -20.36 -7.95 -13.88
CA PRO A 240 -19.73 -6.73 -14.38
C PRO A 240 -20.07 -5.53 -13.48
N ALA A 241 -19.09 -4.64 -13.27
CA ALA A 241 -19.35 -3.40 -12.56
C ALA A 241 -20.27 -2.49 -13.36
N ASP A 242 -21.30 -1.98 -12.69
CA ASP A 242 -22.32 -1.10 -13.22
C ASP A 242 -22.83 -0.22 -12.08
N TYR A 243 -23.05 1.07 -12.35
CA TYR A 243 -23.44 2.02 -11.31
C TYR A 243 -24.92 1.94 -10.93
N ASP A 244 -25.75 1.34 -11.77
CA ASP A 244 -27.21 1.42 -11.64
C ASP A 244 -27.89 0.04 -11.49
N THR A 245 -27.20 -1.07 -11.74
CA THR A 245 -27.79 -2.41 -11.56
C THR A 245 -26.78 -3.47 -11.12
N ASN A 246 -27.28 -4.49 -10.43
CA ASN A 246 -26.57 -5.71 -10.05
C ASN A 246 -27.31 -6.99 -10.53
N GLU A 247 -28.31 -6.86 -11.41
CA GLU A 247 -29.18 -7.94 -11.89
C GLU A 247 -28.56 -8.79 -13.02
N PHE A 248 -27.23 -8.94 -13.01
CA PHE A 248 -26.52 -9.78 -13.96
C PHE A 248 -26.41 -11.23 -13.48
N GLN A 249 -26.31 -12.17 -14.42
CA GLN A 249 -25.95 -13.55 -14.09
C GLN A 249 -24.49 -13.62 -13.63
N ILE A 250 -24.21 -14.49 -12.65
CA ILE A 250 -22.84 -14.74 -12.19
C ILE A 250 -22.04 -15.40 -13.32
N THR A 251 -20.96 -14.75 -13.73
CA THR A 251 -19.95 -15.32 -14.62
C THR A 251 -18.86 -15.98 -13.80
N THR A 252 -18.39 -17.14 -14.26
CA THR A 252 -17.30 -17.87 -13.62
C THR A 252 -16.16 -18.05 -14.60
N SER A 253 -14.98 -17.51 -14.27
CA SER A 253 -13.80 -17.56 -15.15
C SER A 253 -12.51 -17.41 -14.33
N ARG A 254 -11.36 -17.51 -14.99
CA ARG A 254 -10.11 -16.95 -14.44
C ARG A 254 -10.12 -15.43 -14.54
N LEU A 255 -9.34 -14.75 -13.69
CA LEU A 255 -9.18 -13.29 -13.76
C LEU A 255 -8.64 -12.83 -15.13
N SER A 256 -7.70 -13.58 -15.70
CA SER A 256 -7.15 -13.30 -17.04
C SER A 256 -8.18 -13.39 -18.16
N GLU A 257 -9.32 -14.06 -17.94
CA GLU A 257 -10.37 -14.29 -18.94
C GLU A 257 -11.48 -13.25 -18.86
N VAL A 258 -11.56 -12.47 -17.77
CA VAL A 258 -12.59 -11.42 -17.59
C VAL A 258 -12.66 -10.44 -18.77
N PRO A 259 -11.55 -9.93 -19.34
CA PRO A 259 -11.61 -9.03 -20.50
C PRO A 259 -12.30 -9.64 -21.73
N LEU A 260 -12.25 -10.97 -21.88
CA LEU A 260 -12.84 -11.68 -23.02
C LEU A 260 -14.34 -11.93 -22.84
N LEU A 261 -14.83 -11.89 -21.60
CA LEU A 261 -16.19 -12.31 -21.24
C LEU A 261 -17.09 -11.14 -20.79
N ILE A 262 -16.50 -10.00 -20.40
CA ILE A 262 -17.26 -8.90 -19.77
C ILE A 262 -18.33 -8.29 -20.67
N ASP A 263 -18.09 -8.22 -21.98
CA ASP A 263 -19.08 -7.66 -22.91
C ASP A 263 -20.28 -8.59 -23.09
N GLU A 264 -20.05 -9.92 -23.11
CA GLU A 264 -21.11 -10.91 -23.11
C GLU A 264 -21.89 -10.89 -21.78
N ALA A 265 -21.19 -10.83 -20.65
CA ALA A 265 -21.82 -10.74 -19.33
C ALA A 265 -22.69 -9.48 -19.14
N ARG A 266 -22.39 -8.39 -19.86
CA ARG A 266 -23.19 -7.14 -19.88
C ARG A 266 -24.39 -7.20 -20.82
N ASN A 267 -24.45 -8.20 -21.69
CA ASN A 267 -25.48 -8.34 -22.71
C ASN A 267 -26.80 -8.92 -22.16
N GLU A 268 -27.27 -8.36 -21.06
CA GLU A 268 -28.57 -8.67 -20.46
C GLU A 268 -29.58 -7.56 -20.80
N PRO A 269 -30.86 -7.89 -21.10
CA PRO A 269 -31.90 -6.93 -21.47
C PRO A 269 -32.46 -6.17 -20.25
N LEU A 270 -31.58 -5.55 -19.45
CA LEU A 270 -31.94 -4.77 -18.27
C LEU A 270 -32.35 -3.34 -18.64
N ALA A 271 -33.37 -2.81 -17.95
CA ALA A 271 -33.95 -1.50 -18.25
C ALA A 271 -33.04 -0.31 -17.88
N CYS A 272 -32.17 -0.46 -16.88
CA CYS A 272 -31.24 0.56 -16.43
C CYS A 272 -29.84 -0.07 -16.30
N LYS A 273 -28.88 0.48 -17.05
CA LYS A 273 -27.47 0.05 -17.05
C LYS A 273 -26.59 1.27 -17.23
N SER A 274 -25.51 1.32 -16.46
CA SER A 274 -24.47 2.33 -16.52
C SER A 274 -23.13 1.65 -16.26
N PRO A 275 -22.62 0.88 -17.25
CA PRO A 275 -21.42 0.08 -17.07
C PRO A 275 -20.22 0.99 -16.80
N THR A 276 -19.30 0.50 -15.96
CA THR A 276 -18.05 1.21 -15.73
C THR A 276 -17.25 1.38 -17.02
N PRO A 277 -16.56 2.52 -17.21
CA PRO A 277 -15.68 2.71 -18.37
C PRO A 277 -14.41 1.83 -18.30
N ASN A 278 -14.01 1.41 -17.09
CA ASN A 278 -12.87 0.53 -16.85
C ASN A 278 -13.31 -0.94 -16.88
N LEU A 279 -12.33 -1.84 -17.07
CA LEU A 279 -12.51 -3.26 -16.77
C LEU A 279 -12.67 -3.43 -15.26
N ALA A 280 -13.90 -3.67 -14.80
CA ALA A 280 -14.22 -3.74 -13.39
C ALA A 280 -15.37 -4.71 -13.10
N VAL A 281 -15.40 -5.22 -11.88
CA VAL A 281 -16.43 -6.13 -11.34
C VAL A 281 -17.02 -5.58 -10.04
N GLN A 282 -18.23 -6.01 -9.68
CA GLN A 282 -18.85 -5.61 -8.41
C GLN A 282 -18.30 -6.39 -7.22
N THR A 283 -18.58 -5.87 -6.02
CA THR A 283 -18.39 -6.59 -4.77
C THR A 283 -19.75 -7.02 -4.20
N PRO A 284 -19.85 -8.11 -3.42
CA PRO A 284 -18.77 -8.99 -2.94
C PRO A 284 -18.17 -9.84 -4.07
N LEU A 285 -16.86 -9.72 -4.28
CA LEU A 285 -16.15 -10.51 -5.28
C LEU A 285 -15.65 -11.80 -4.63
N MET A 286 -16.11 -12.95 -5.14
CA MET A 286 -15.70 -14.26 -4.64
C MET A 286 -14.62 -14.87 -5.53
N LEU A 287 -13.55 -15.36 -4.91
CA LEU A 287 -12.39 -15.93 -5.59
C LEU A 287 -12.03 -17.30 -4.97
N LYS A 288 -11.48 -18.18 -5.81
CA LYS A 288 -10.84 -19.44 -5.41
C LYS A 288 -9.44 -19.51 -6.01
N SER A 289 -8.43 -19.59 -5.17
CA SER A 289 -7.04 -19.74 -5.60
C SER A 289 -6.69 -21.20 -5.90
N ASP A 290 -5.63 -21.41 -6.67
CA ASP A 290 -5.13 -22.76 -6.97
C ASP A 290 -4.49 -23.44 -5.75
N ASN A 291 -4.00 -22.65 -4.79
CA ASN A 291 -3.47 -23.15 -3.52
C ASN A 291 -4.55 -23.40 -2.45
N GLY A 292 -5.83 -23.44 -2.87
CA GLY A 292 -6.95 -23.89 -2.05
C GLY A 292 -7.55 -22.85 -1.10
N LEU A 293 -7.27 -21.57 -1.30
CA LEU A 293 -7.91 -20.49 -0.56
C LEU A 293 -9.20 -20.04 -1.24
N TYR A 294 -10.18 -19.73 -0.42
CA TYR A 294 -11.38 -18.99 -0.77
C TYR A 294 -11.18 -17.56 -0.26
N ILE A 295 -11.35 -16.57 -1.13
CA ILE A 295 -11.11 -15.15 -0.83
C ILE A 295 -12.34 -14.36 -1.25
N ASN A 296 -12.88 -13.54 -0.35
CA ASN A 296 -13.98 -12.63 -0.62
C ASN A 296 -13.53 -11.18 -0.37
N ILE A 297 -13.65 -10.32 -1.39
CA ILE A 297 -13.35 -8.88 -1.26
C ILE A 297 -14.66 -8.11 -1.32
N HIS A 298 -14.90 -7.29 -0.30
CA HIS A 298 -16.14 -6.51 -0.17
C HIS A 298 -15.93 -5.22 0.63
N GLU A 299 -17.03 -4.57 1.01
CA GLU A 299 -17.04 -3.44 1.94
C GLU A 299 -18.13 -3.62 3.01
N ALA A 300 -17.99 -2.87 4.13
CA ALA A 300 -18.97 -2.85 5.21
C ALA A 300 -19.21 -1.42 5.70
N ALA A 301 -20.42 -1.14 6.22
CA ALA A 301 -20.84 0.18 6.68
C ALA A 301 -20.77 1.27 5.60
N LEU A 302 -21.33 1.02 4.42
CA LEU A 302 -21.44 2.00 3.33
C LEU A 302 -22.43 3.12 3.69
N VAL A 303 -21.94 4.16 4.36
CA VAL A 303 -22.73 5.30 4.84
C VAL A 303 -22.04 6.61 4.44
N ASN A 304 -22.78 7.55 3.85
CA ASN A 304 -22.28 8.87 3.43
C ASN A 304 -21.03 8.80 2.52
N TYR A 305 -20.92 7.75 1.72
CA TYR A 305 -19.79 7.48 0.83
C TYR A 305 -20.30 6.73 -0.41
N PRO A 306 -19.69 6.88 -1.59
CA PRO A 306 -20.10 6.14 -2.79
C PRO A 306 -19.73 4.65 -2.71
N ALA A 307 -20.56 3.81 -3.33
CA ALA A 307 -20.31 2.37 -3.44
C ALA A 307 -19.01 2.05 -4.17
N MET A 308 -18.32 1.00 -3.72
CA MET A 308 -17.05 0.52 -4.26
C MET A 308 -17.24 -0.69 -5.20
N HIS A 309 -16.72 -0.53 -6.41
CA HIS A 309 -16.42 -1.62 -7.35
C HIS A 309 -14.92 -1.93 -7.34
N LEU A 310 -14.50 -2.95 -8.08
CA LEU A 310 -13.10 -3.33 -8.22
C LEU A 310 -12.68 -3.24 -9.69
N ASN A 311 -11.80 -2.29 -10.02
CA ASN A 311 -11.05 -2.34 -11.27
C ASN A 311 -10.17 -3.60 -11.26
N LEU A 312 -9.96 -4.19 -12.44
CA LEU A 312 -9.08 -5.33 -12.64
C LEU A 312 -8.00 -4.99 -13.67
N ASP A 313 -6.75 -5.16 -13.29
CA ASP A 313 -5.65 -5.40 -14.23
C ASP A 313 -5.50 -6.92 -14.40
N ALA A 314 -5.93 -7.42 -15.56
CA ALA A 314 -5.96 -8.85 -15.85
C ALA A 314 -4.56 -9.45 -16.15
N GLU A 315 -3.54 -8.61 -16.39
CA GLU A 315 -2.16 -9.06 -16.63
C GLU A 315 -1.41 -9.26 -15.31
N THR A 316 -1.59 -8.33 -14.37
CA THR A 316 -0.90 -8.34 -13.07
C THR A 316 -1.74 -8.90 -11.92
N TYR A 317 -3.04 -9.12 -12.15
CA TYR A 317 -4.04 -9.51 -11.13
C TYR A 317 -4.16 -8.51 -9.99
N LEU A 318 -3.81 -7.25 -10.26
CA LEU A 318 -4.06 -6.14 -9.36
C LEU A 318 -5.54 -5.77 -9.43
N MET A 319 -6.18 -5.66 -8.27
CA MET A 319 -7.46 -4.97 -8.17
C MET A 319 -7.31 -3.65 -7.45
N SER A 320 -8.13 -2.67 -7.80
CA SER A 320 -8.16 -1.38 -7.11
C SER A 320 -9.58 -0.86 -6.94
N ALA A 321 -9.81 -0.08 -5.89
CA ALA A 321 -11.10 0.51 -5.61
C ALA A 321 -11.56 1.41 -6.77
N HIS A 322 -12.80 1.22 -7.20
CA HIS A 322 -13.46 2.06 -8.18
C HIS A 322 -14.77 2.57 -7.61
N LEU A 323 -14.75 3.80 -7.11
CA LEU A 323 -15.92 4.41 -6.50
C LEU A 323 -16.92 4.88 -7.56
N THR A 324 -18.20 4.75 -7.26
CA THR A 324 -19.30 5.26 -8.10
C THR A 324 -19.26 6.79 -8.13
N PRO A 325 -19.15 7.42 -9.32
CA PRO A 325 -19.10 8.87 -9.43
C PRO A 325 -20.50 9.51 -9.34
N ASP A 326 -20.54 10.79 -8.97
CA ASP A 326 -21.70 11.64 -9.19
C ASP A 326 -21.79 12.09 -10.67
N LYS A 327 -22.84 12.83 -11.01
CA LYS A 327 -23.05 13.37 -12.37
C LYS A 327 -21.90 14.21 -12.93
N ASN A 328 -21.03 14.76 -12.08
CA ASN A 328 -19.89 15.59 -12.45
C ASN A 328 -18.57 14.80 -12.44
N GLY A 329 -18.62 13.49 -12.22
CA GLY A 329 -17.44 12.64 -12.10
C GLY A 329 -16.74 12.71 -10.74
N ASN A 330 -17.33 13.35 -9.72
CA ASN A 330 -16.76 13.40 -8.38
C ASN A 330 -17.12 12.13 -7.61
N LYS A 331 -16.17 11.55 -6.89
CA LYS A 331 -16.34 10.27 -6.20
C LYS A 331 -16.47 10.43 -4.68
N GLY A 332 -17.18 11.46 -4.26
CA GLY A 332 -17.47 11.73 -2.84
C GLY A 332 -17.07 13.14 -2.38
N TYR A 333 -17.89 13.68 -1.48
CA TYR A 333 -17.65 14.97 -0.82
C TYR A 333 -17.43 14.69 0.66
N ILE A 334 -16.21 14.92 1.11
CA ILE A 334 -15.76 14.50 2.43
C ILE A 334 -15.57 15.71 3.34
N GLN A 335 -16.11 15.60 4.55
CA GLN A 335 -15.85 16.51 5.65
C GLN A 335 -14.98 15.79 6.69
N THR A 336 -13.91 16.42 7.18
CA THR A 336 -13.09 15.82 8.24
C THR A 336 -13.88 15.64 9.55
N GLY A 337 -13.54 14.60 10.31
CA GLY A 337 -14.37 14.03 11.37
C GLY A 337 -15.21 12.84 10.88
N SER A 338 -15.13 12.48 9.60
CA SER A 338 -15.75 11.29 9.01
C SER A 338 -14.74 10.17 8.74
N VAL A 339 -15.27 9.03 8.30
CA VAL A 339 -14.51 7.83 7.93
C VAL A 339 -14.99 7.30 6.58
N THR A 340 -14.16 6.51 5.92
CA THR A 340 -14.64 5.67 4.81
C THR A 340 -15.42 4.47 5.37
N PRO A 341 -16.23 3.80 4.53
CA PRO A 341 -16.63 2.43 4.78
C PRO A 341 -15.40 1.54 4.97
N TRP A 342 -15.61 0.39 5.58
CA TRP A 342 -14.58 -0.63 5.68
C TRP A 342 -14.37 -1.31 4.33
N ARG A 343 -13.14 -1.69 4.02
CA ARG A 343 -12.80 -2.64 2.97
C ARG A 343 -12.46 -3.96 3.64
N THR A 344 -13.01 -5.05 3.13
CA THR A 344 -12.97 -6.35 3.79
C THR A 344 -12.37 -7.42 2.90
N ILE A 345 -11.53 -8.26 3.48
CA ILE A 345 -10.92 -9.42 2.83
C ILE A 345 -11.17 -10.62 3.75
N ILE A 346 -12.19 -11.42 3.44
CA ILE A 346 -12.52 -12.66 4.17
C ILE A 346 -11.78 -13.81 3.47
N VAL A 347 -11.10 -14.66 4.24
CA VAL A 347 -10.28 -15.74 3.69
C VAL A 347 -10.43 -17.00 4.54
N SER A 348 -10.54 -18.14 3.87
CA SER A 348 -10.39 -19.45 4.51
C SER A 348 -9.88 -20.49 3.51
N ASP A 349 -9.35 -21.60 4.01
CA ASP A 349 -9.11 -22.83 3.27
C ASP A 349 -10.35 -23.74 3.20
N ASP A 350 -11.48 -23.30 3.77
CA ASP A 350 -12.80 -23.93 3.67
C ASP A 350 -13.87 -22.92 3.20
N ALA A 351 -14.61 -23.26 2.15
CA ALA A 351 -15.66 -22.39 1.61
C ALA A 351 -16.80 -22.12 2.61
N ARG A 352 -17.02 -23.04 3.56
CA ARG A 352 -18.08 -22.92 4.57
C ARG A 352 -17.79 -21.77 5.54
N ASP A 353 -16.53 -21.49 5.81
CA ASP A 353 -16.13 -20.42 6.71
C ASP A 353 -16.39 -19.03 6.11
N ILE A 354 -16.34 -18.90 4.79
CA ILE A 354 -16.72 -17.65 4.10
C ILE A 354 -18.20 -17.33 4.37
N LEU A 355 -19.06 -18.35 4.35
CA LEU A 355 -20.49 -18.20 4.63
C LEU A 355 -20.75 -17.98 6.14
N ALA A 356 -19.93 -18.57 7.00
CA ALA A 356 -20.07 -18.46 8.45
C ALA A 356 -19.50 -17.14 9.01
N SER A 357 -18.75 -16.38 8.20
CA SER A 357 -18.14 -15.13 8.64
C SER A 357 -19.19 -14.09 9.01
N ASN A 358 -19.06 -13.54 10.22
CA ASN A 358 -19.85 -12.39 10.68
C ASN A 358 -19.07 -11.07 10.59
N LEU A 359 -17.91 -11.08 9.91
CA LEU A 359 -17.00 -9.93 9.83
C LEU A 359 -17.72 -8.67 9.31
N ILE A 360 -18.57 -8.79 8.29
CA ILE A 360 -19.34 -7.67 7.74
C ILE A 360 -20.24 -7.04 8.81
N LEU A 361 -20.96 -7.84 9.59
CA LEU A 361 -21.85 -7.34 10.65
C LEU A 361 -21.06 -6.69 11.79
N ASN A 362 -19.96 -7.33 12.23
CA ASN A 362 -19.09 -6.82 13.30
C ASN A 362 -18.42 -5.46 12.97
N LEU A 363 -18.33 -5.09 11.69
CA LEU A 363 -17.78 -3.81 11.25
C LEU A 363 -18.82 -2.69 11.13
N ASN A 364 -20.11 -2.98 11.32
CA ASN A 364 -21.15 -1.97 11.38
C ASN A 364 -21.31 -1.42 12.80
N GLU A 365 -21.83 -0.19 12.89
CA GLU A 365 -22.18 0.40 14.18
C GLU A 365 -23.33 -0.39 14.84
N PRO A 366 -23.37 -0.50 16.18
CA PRO A 366 -24.48 -1.14 16.89
C PRO A 366 -25.85 -0.57 16.53
N CYS A 367 -26.91 -1.34 16.81
CA CYS A 367 -28.29 -0.92 16.57
C CYS A 367 -28.58 0.46 17.18
N LYS A 368 -29.13 1.37 16.37
CA LYS A 368 -29.54 2.74 16.78
C LYS A 368 -31.06 2.89 16.93
N ILE A 369 -31.81 1.79 16.83
CA ILE A 369 -33.26 1.74 17.03
C ILE A 369 -33.50 1.20 18.44
N GLU A 370 -34.11 2.01 19.31
CA GLU A 370 -34.31 1.67 20.73
C GLU A 370 -35.33 0.53 20.93
N ASP A 371 -36.40 0.51 20.13
CA ASP A 371 -37.45 -0.51 20.19
C ASP A 371 -37.52 -1.30 18.87
N THR A 372 -37.27 -2.60 18.97
CA THR A 372 -37.26 -3.55 17.85
C THR A 372 -38.27 -4.69 18.04
N SER A 373 -39.31 -4.46 18.86
CA SER A 373 -40.31 -5.48 19.28
C SER A 373 -41.37 -5.83 18.24
#